data_AF-A0AAF0Z6G9-F1
#
_entry.id   AF-A0AAF0Z6G9-F1
#
_cell.length_a   1.000
_cell.length_b   1.000
_cell.length_c   1.000
_cell.angle_alpha   90.00
_cell.angle_beta   90.00
_cell.angle_gamma   90.00
#
_symmetry.space_group_name_H-M   'P 1'
#
loop_
_entity.id
_entity.type
_entity.pdbx_description
1 polymer ?
#
loop_
_entity_poly.entity_id
_entity_poly.type
_entity_poly.pdbx_seq_one_letter_code
_entity_poly.pdbx_strand_id
1 'polypeptide(L)'
;MTESSNAPKIPIREFIGTRQTTLFQSLKQPQFTGELIFGSSKGEEWIFYFYLGRIIFATGGRHPVRRWMRNVARFAPILITQISSLDESIINQKSFRQFWEYELLSYWLKQEEVTRQQLSSIIKNIIIEILFDITQRMEVVFQLRNNQSLSSQLVFIDPDQVIVEAWQSWQSWQNAKLADRFPNQCPIIRQYDKLQEKTSPKTYQIMSKLFNGKNTLRDLSLQINQDLTQITRSMLPYIQLGLIDLMDVPDIPCPINFAK
;
A
#
# COMPACT_ATOMS: atom_id res chain seq x y z
N MET A 1 35.32 -6.60 -1.61
CA MET A 1 34.70 -6.29 -0.30
C MET A 1 34.46 -4.80 -0.25
N THR A 2 33.28 -4.34 -0.63
CA THR A 2 32.89 -2.93 -0.53
C THR A 2 32.02 -2.79 0.70
N GLU A 3 32.57 -2.20 1.76
CA GLU A 3 31.78 -1.71 2.88
C GLU A 3 30.76 -0.72 2.32
N SER A 4 29.49 -1.13 2.26
CA SER A 4 28.41 -0.18 2.05
C SER A 4 28.40 0.74 3.27
N SER A 5 28.93 1.95 3.10
CA SER A 5 28.74 3.06 4.03
C SER A 5 27.24 3.25 4.25
N ASN A 6 26.67 2.56 5.24
CA ASN A 6 25.27 2.70 5.59
C ASN A 6 25.10 4.10 6.19
N ALA A 7 24.41 4.97 5.46
CA ALA A 7 24.02 6.28 5.95
C ALA A 7 23.34 6.14 7.33
N PRO A 8 23.52 7.11 8.23
CA PRO A 8 22.98 7.03 9.59
C PRO A 8 21.44 6.91 9.55
N LYS A 9 20.94 6.04 10.42
CA LYS A 9 19.51 5.86 10.68
C LYS A 9 19.00 6.98 11.58
N ILE A 10 18.06 7.79 11.09
CA ILE A 10 17.57 8.99 11.79
C ILE A 10 16.14 8.74 12.28
N PRO A 11 15.87 8.77 13.60
CA PRO A 11 14.53 8.61 14.13
C PRO A 11 13.68 9.86 13.92
N ILE A 12 12.40 9.66 13.59
CA ILE A 12 11.38 10.71 13.57
C ILE A 12 10.15 10.21 14.34
N ARG A 13 9.77 10.95 15.38
CA ARG A 13 8.51 10.75 16.10
C ARG A 13 7.41 11.58 15.47
N GLU A 14 6.17 11.14 15.63
CA GLU A 14 4.97 11.79 15.10
C GLU A 14 5.12 12.13 13.61
N PHE A 15 5.40 11.13 12.78
CA PHE A 15 5.63 11.30 11.34
C PHE A 15 4.32 11.60 10.58
N ILE A 16 3.69 12.71 10.94
CA ILE A 16 2.45 13.27 10.39
C ILE A 16 2.75 14.18 9.20
N GLY A 17 1.69 14.71 8.56
CA GLY A 17 1.78 15.49 7.32
C GLY A 17 2.86 16.58 7.33
N THR A 18 2.99 17.38 8.40
CA THR A 18 4.02 18.43 8.47
C THR A 18 5.45 17.89 8.46
N ARG A 19 5.73 16.81 9.20
CA ARG A 19 7.06 16.19 9.23
C ARG A 19 7.36 15.45 7.92
N GLN A 20 6.36 14.84 7.31
CA GLN A 20 6.45 14.30 5.96
C GLN A 20 6.83 15.39 4.96
N THR A 21 6.09 16.51 4.94
CA THR A 21 6.40 17.64 4.06
C THR A 21 7.82 18.12 4.24
N THR A 22 8.28 18.36 5.48
CA THR A 22 9.66 18.81 5.74
C THR A 22 10.71 17.83 5.22
N LEU A 23 10.55 16.52 5.47
CA LEU A 23 11.50 15.51 5.00
C LEU A 23 11.49 15.40 3.47
N PHE A 24 10.33 15.33 2.83
CA PHE A 24 10.28 15.18 1.38
C PHE A 24 10.71 16.46 0.65
N GLN A 25 10.47 17.64 1.23
CA GLN A 25 11.00 18.90 0.70
C GLN A 25 12.53 18.99 0.77
N SER A 26 13.14 18.47 1.84
CA SER A 26 14.60 18.42 1.95
C SER A 26 15.26 17.49 0.92
N LEU A 27 14.49 16.57 0.33
CA LEU A 27 14.91 15.72 -0.80
C LEU A 27 14.57 16.37 -2.16
N LYS A 28 13.45 17.08 -2.25
CA LYS A 28 12.96 17.72 -3.48
C LYS A 28 13.86 18.87 -3.94
N GLN A 29 14.22 19.78 -3.03
CA GLN A 29 15.03 20.98 -3.35
C GLN A 29 16.42 20.65 -3.92
N PRO A 30 17.21 19.72 -3.34
CA PRO A 30 18.50 19.33 -3.91
C PRO A 30 18.36 18.34 -5.09
N GLN A 31 17.15 18.08 -5.59
CA GLN A 31 16.89 17.11 -6.66
C GLN A 31 17.45 15.72 -6.35
N PHE A 32 17.22 15.23 -5.13
CA PHE A 32 17.72 13.94 -4.68
C PHE A 32 17.33 12.79 -5.63
N THR A 33 18.29 11.91 -5.91
CA THR A 33 18.11 10.68 -6.68
C THR A 33 18.68 9.53 -5.86
N GLY A 34 17.87 8.50 -5.64
CA GLY A 34 18.22 7.38 -4.77
C GLY A 34 17.01 6.80 -4.07
N GLU A 35 17.24 6.21 -2.90
CA GLU A 35 16.23 5.55 -2.10
C GLU A 35 16.09 6.21 -0.74
N LEU A 36 14.83 6.44 -0.33
CA LEU A 36 14.45 6.79 1.02
C LEU A 36 13.77 5.58 1.67
N ILE A 37 14.41 5.04 2.69
CA ILE A 37 13.96 3.85 3.41
C ILE A 37 13.39 4.28 4.75
N PHE A 38 12.21 3.78 5.11
CA PHE A 38 11.65 3.90 6.43
C PHE A 38 11.61 2.53 7.10
N GLY A 39 12.00 2.45 8.37
CA GLY A 39 11.82 1.30 9.23
C GLY A 39 10.92 1.62 10.41
N SER A 40 10.01 0.70 10.78
CA SER A 40 9.26 0.78 12.04
C SER A 40 9.90 -0.08 13.13
N SER A 41 9.55 0.19 14.38
CA SER A 41 9.94 -0.66 15.53
C SER A 41 9.42 -2.10 15.46
N LYS A 42 8.43 -2.37 14.60
CA LYS A 42 7.86 -3.70 14.37
C LYS A 42 8.54 -4.47 13.23
N GLY A 43 9.64 -3.93 12.68
CA GLY A 43 10.41 -4.59 11.62
C GLY A 43 9.81 -4.44 10.22
N GLU A 44 8.83 -3.55 10.03
CA GLU A 44 8.35 -3.20 8.69
C GLU A 44 9.31 -2.20 8.05
N GLU A 45 9.56 -2.39 6.76
CA GLU A 45 10.41 -1.50 5.96
C GLU A 45 9.66 -1.02 4.72
N TRP A 46 9.63 0.29 4.48
CA TRP A 46 9.11 0.89 3.25
C TRP A 46 10.24 1.55 2.49
N ILE A 47 10.19 1.51 1.17
CA ILE A 47 11.21 2.12 0.31
C ILE A 47 10.50 3.02 -0.70
N PHE A 48 10.96 4.26 -0.78
CA PHE A 48 10.60 5.22 -1.81
C PHE A 48 11.78 5.41 -2.75
N TYR A 49 11.53 5.30 -4.04
CA TYR A 49 12.52 5.55 -5.08
C TYR A 49 12.35 6.96 -5.60
N PHE A 50 13.46 7.70 -5.69
CA PHE A 50 13.51 9.08 -6.13
C PHE A 50 14.36 9.27 -7.37
N TYR A 51 13.95 10.23 -8.20
CA TYR A 51 14.73 10.77 -9.30
C TYR A 51 14.50 12.27 -9.39
N LEU A 52 15.57 13.06 -9.32
CA LEU A 52 15.54 14.53 -9.38
C LEU A 52 14.49 15.15 -8.44
N GLY A 53 14.39 14.63 -7.21
CA GLY A 53 13.47 15.13 -6.18
C GLY A 53 12.01 14.71 -6.36
N ARG A 54 11.69 13.88 -7.36
CA ARG A 54 10.36 13.31 -7.59
C ARG A 54 10.32 11.85 -7.17
N ILE A 55 9.17 11.38 -6.68
CA ILE A 55 8.97 9.96 -6.38
C ILE A 55 8.65 9.25 -7.70
N ILE A 56 9.37 8.17 -8.00
CA ILE A 56 9.10 7.33 -9.18
C ILE A 56 8.34 6.05 -8.81
N PHE A 57 8.54 5.55 -7.59
CA PHE A 57 7.83 4.38 -7.07
C PHE A 57 7.98 4.27 -5.55
N ALA A 58 7.14 3.44 -4.92
CA ALA A 58 7.32 3.04 -3.53
C ALA A 58 6.78 1.62 -3.29
N THR A 59 7.40 0.87 -2.38
CA THR A 59 6.93 -0.48 -1.98
C THR A 59 7.32 -0.79 -0.53
N GLY A 60 7.07 -2.02 -0.09
CA GLY A 60 7.39 -2.55 1.23
C GLY A 60 6.23 -2.44 2.22
N GLY A 61 6.58 -2.52 3.50
CA GLY A 61 5.66 -2.54 4.61
C GLY A 61 4.77 -3.77 4.62
N ARG A 62 3.59 -3.62 5.20
CA ARG A 62 2.61 -4.71 5.26
C ARG A 62 1.83 -4.84 3.96
N HIS A 63 1.72 -6.09 3.51
CA HIS A 63 0.92 -6.50 2.35
C HIS A 63 1.26 -5.81 1.01
N PRO A 64 2.54 -5.74 0.59
CA PRO A 64 2.91 -5.15 -0.70
C PRO A 64 2.17 -5.79 -1.89
N VAL A 65 1.96 -7.10 -1.90
CA VAL A 65 1.30 -7.80 -3.02
C VAL A 65 -0.20 -7.45 -3.07
N ARG A 66 -0.92 -7.53 -1.94
CA ARG A 66 -2.33 -7.07 -1.90
C ARG A 66 -2.46 -5.60 -2.28
N ARG A 67 -1.57 -4.72 -1.79
CA ARG A 67 -1.58 -3.29 -2.13
C ARG A 67 -1.44 -3.07 -3.63
N TRP A 68 -0.46 -3.72 -4.24
CA TRP A 68 -0.24 -3.62 -5.68
C TRP A 68 -1.46 -4.15 -6.46
N MET A 69 -1.95 -5.35 -6.12
CA MET A 69 -3.11 -5.96 -6.79
C MET A 69 -4.37 -5.10 -6.68
N ARG A 70 -4.66 -4.53 -5.50
CA ARG A 70 -5.81 -3.63 -5.31
C ARG A 70 -5.72 -2.40 -6.22
N ASN A 71 -4.55 -1.77 -6.29
CA ASN A 71 -4.37 -0.55 -7.08
C ASN A 71 -4.42 -0.83 -8.58
N VAL A 72 -3.81 -1.94 -9.03
CA VAL A 72 -3.92 -2.38 -10.43
C VAL A 72 -5.37 -2.72 -10.78
N ALA A 73 -6.06 -3.50 -9.96
CA ALA A 73 -7.47 -3.85 -10.17
C ALA A 73 -8.38 -2.61 -10.24
N ARG A 74 -8.06 -1.54 -9.48
CA ARG A 74 -8.85 -0.31 -9.46
C ARG A 74 -8.69 0.53 -10.73
N PHE A 75 -7.46 0.67 -11.23
CA PHE A 75 -7.15 1.63 -12.30
C PHE A 75 -6.88 1.00 -13.67
N ALA A 76 -6.53 -0.28 -13.69
CA ALA A 76 -6.27 -1.06 -14.90
C ALA A 76 -6.70 -2.54 -14.71
N PRO A 77 -8.01 -2.80 -14.51
CA PRO A 77 -8.52 -4.13 -14.16
C PRO A 77 -8.19 -5.22 -15.19
N ILE A 78 -8.07 -4.86 -16.46
CA ILE A 78 -7.69 -5.78 -17.54
C ILE A 78 -6.35 -6.47 -17.25
N LEU A 79 -5.39 -5.75 -16.65
CA LEU A 79 -4.05 -6.27 -16.38
C LEU A 79 -4.08 -7.43 -15.38
N ILE A 80 -5.04 -7.44 -14.44
CA ILE A 80 -5.19 -8.55 -13.48
C ILE A 80 -5.46 -9.87 -14.19
N THR A 81 -6.24 -9.85 -15.27
CA THR A 81 -6.55 -11.05 -16.06
C THR A 81 -5.39 -11.48 -16.96
N GLN A 82 -4.47 -10.58 -17.27
CA GLN A 82 -3.32 -10.85 -18.15
C GLN A 82 -2.10 -11.41 -17.41
N ILE A 83 -2.06 -11.34 -16.07
CA ILE A 83 -0.93 -11.87 -15.28
C ILE A 83 -0.71 -13.35 -15.59
N SER A 84 -1.78 -14.15 -15.68
CA SER A 84 -1.66 -15.59 -15.93
C SER A 84 -1.16 -15.94 -17.35
N SER A 85 -1.16 -14.99 -18.28
CA SER A 85 -0.67 -15.18 -19.65
C SER A 85 0.72 -14.60 -19.89
N LEU A 86 1.41 -14.13 -18.85
CA LEU A 86 2.76 -13.58 -18.99
C LEU A 86 3.76 -14.67 -19.39
N ASP A 87 4.64 -14.32 -20.33
CA ASP A 87 5.72 -15.20 -20.80
C ASP A 87 6.77 -15.40 -19.68
N GLU A 88 7.01 -16.67 -19.32
CA GLU A 88 7.97 -17.06 -18.30
C GLU A 88 9.40 -16.57 -18.60
N SER A 89 9.78 -16.43 -19.88
CA SER A 89 11.11 -15.96 -20.28
C SER A 89 11.35 -14.49 -19.90
N ILE A 90 10.28 -13.68 -19.85
CA ILE A 90 10.31 -12.27 -19.44
C ILE A 90 10.41 -12.18 -17.92
N ILE A 91 9.58 -12.95 -17.23
CA ILE A 91 9.47 -12.98 -15.77
C ILE A 91 10.76 -13.47 -15.09
N ASN A 92 11.49 -14.39 -15.72
CA ASN A 92 12.68 -14.99 -15.10
C ASN A 92 13.92 -14.10 -15.14
N GLN A 93 13.83 -12.89 -15.70
CA GLN A 93 14.92 -11.92 -15.67
C GLN A 93 15.25 -11.49 -14.23
N LYS A 94 16.53 -11.20 -13.99
CA LYS A 94 17.03 -10.83 -12.65
C LYS A 94 16.33 -9.59 -12.08
N SER A 95 15.96 -8.62 -12.93
CA SER A 95 15.25 -7.40 -12.51
C SER A 95 13.88 -7.72 -11.91
N PHE A 96 13.10 -8.60 -12.55
CA PHE A 96 11.80 -9.04 -12.05
C PHE A 96 11.91 -9.76 -10.71
N ARG A 97 12.96 -10.57 -10.48
CA ARG A 97 13.16 -11.21 -9.17
C ARG A 97 13.41 -10.21 -8.03
N GLN A 98 13.92 -9.02 -8.34
CA GLN A 98 14.23 -7.99 -7.34
C GLN A 98 13.12 -6.94 -7.20
N PHE A 99 12.44 -6.56 -8.29
CA PHE A 99 11.51 -5.43 -8.35
C PHE A 99 10.27 -5.74 -9.21
N TRP A 100 9.67 -6.91 -8.99
CA TRP A 100 8.57 -7.42 -9.83
C TRP A 100 7.41 -6.43 -9.99
N GLU A 101 7.03 -5.69 -8.95
CA GLU A 101 5.92 -4.72 -9.02
C GLU A 101 6.16 -3.64 -10.08
N TYR A 102 7.39 -3.14 -10.13
CA TYR A 102 7.76 -2.03 -11.00
C TYR A 102 8.06 -2.52 -12.41
N GLU A 103 8.77 -3.63 -12.53
CA GLU A 103 9.11 -4.25 -13.80
C GLU A 103 7.87 -4.69 -14.56
N LEU A 104 6.86 -5.23 -13.88
CA LEU A 104 5.61 -5.65 -14.52
C LEU A 104 4.81 -4.45 -15.05
N LEU A 105 4.74 -3.36 -14.28
CA LEU A 105 4.15 -2.10 -14.76
C LEU A 105 4.93 -1.50 -15.94
N SER A 106 6.27 -1.59 -15.91
CA SER A 106 7.11 -1.15 -17.01
C SER A 106 6.90 -1.99 -18.27
N TYR A 107 6.73 -3.29 -18.11
CA TYR A 107 6.48 -4.20 -19.21
C TYR A 107 5.15 -3.86 -19.89
N TRP A 108 4.07 -3.74 -19.12
CA TRP A 108 2.75 -3.40 -19.67
C TRP A 108 2.71 -2.02 -20.32
N LEU A 109 3.47 -1.05 -19.82
CA LEU A 109 3.59 0.25 -20.48
C LEU A 109 4.25 0.13 -21.86
N LYS A 110 5.28 -0.72 -21.99
CA LYS A 110 5.96 -0.97 -23.28
C LYS A 110 5.10 -1.72 -24.27
N GLN A 111 4.20 -2.59 -23.79
CA GLN A 111 3.22 -3.31 -24.62
C GLN A 111 1.96 -2.48 -24.93
N GLU A 112 1.90 -1.22 -24.46
CA GLU A 112 0.74 -0.34 -24.61
C GLU A 112 -0.56 -0.88 -23.96
N GLU A 113 -0.45 -1.84 -23.04
CA GLU A 113 -1.59 -2.42 -22.30
C GLU A 113 -2.05 -1.53 -21.14
N VAL A 114 -1.21 -0.56 -20.74
CA VAL A 114 -1.55 0.44 -19.73
C VAL A 114 -1.11 1.82 -20.19
N THR A 115 -1.97 2.81 -20.00
CA THR A 115 -1.63 4.21 -20.30
C THR A 115 -0.78 4.81 -19.17
N ARG A 116 0.00 5.86 -19.48
CA ARG A 116 0.74 6.62 -18.46
C ARG A 116 -0.18 7.23 -17.40
N GLN A 117 -1.42 7.59 -17.76
CA GLN A 117 -2.40 8.12 -16.81
C GLN A 117 -2.86 7.05 -15.81
N GLN A 118 -3.19 5.84 -16.28
CA GLN A 118 -3.52 4.73 -15.40
C GLN A 118 -2.35 4.37 -14.50
N LEU A 119 -1.14 4.32 -15.06
CA LEU A 119 0.08 4.02 -14.33
C LEU A 119 0.38 5.07 -13.25
N SER A 120 0.19 6.35 -13.56
CA SER A 120 0.28 7.45 -12.61
C SER A 120 -0.72 7.26 -11.47
N SER A 121 -1.98 6.93 -11.77
CA SER A 121 -3.00 6.64 -10.75
C SER A 121 -2.62 5.46 -9.86
N ILE A 122 -2.11 4.36 -10.42
CA ILE A 122 -1.67 3.17 -9.67
C ILE A 122 -0.55 3.54 -8.69
N ILE A 123 0.54 4.13 -9.20
CA ILE A 123 1.73 4.45 -8.40
C ILE A 123 1.40 5.50 -7.35
N LYS A 124 0.64 6.54 -7.71
CA LYS A 124 0.18 7.57 -6.78
C LYS A 124 -0.60 6.98 -5.60
N ASN A 125 -1.56 6.09 -5.85
CA ASN A 125 -2.37 5.50 -4.79
C ASN A 125 -1.60 4.47 -3.94
N ILE A 126 -0.64 3.76 -4.53
CA ILE A 126 0.32 2.94 -3.76
C ILE A 126 1.10 3.81 -2.77
N ILE A 127 1.61 4.95 -3.23
CA ILE A 127 2.35 5.89 -2.38
C ILE A 127 1.47 6.45 -1.26
N ILE A 128 0.21 6.81 -1.57
CA ILE A 128 -0.76 7.30 -0.57
C ILE A 128 -1.04 6.23 0.50
N GLU A 129 -1.25 4.97 0.11
CA GLU A 129 -1.43 3.86 1.07
C GLU A 129 -0.20 3.66 1.96
N ILE A 130 1.01 3.78 1.40
CA ILE A 130 2.25 3.67 2.16
C ILE A 130 2.41 4.83 3.14
N LEU A 131 2.20 6.08 2.70
CA LEU A 131 2.29 7.25 3.58
C LEU A 131 1.25 7.18 4.70
N PHE A 132 0.04 6.68 4.43
CA PHE A 132 -0.96 6.39 5.45
C PHE A 132 -0.41 5.38 6.48
N ASP A 133 0.14 4.25 6.01
CA ASP A 133 0.66 3.19 6.89
C ASP A 133 1.81 3.69 7.79
N ILE A 134 2.73 4.47 7.21
CA ILE A 134 3.85 5.09 7.94
C ILE A 134 3.32 6.10 8.97
N THR A 135 2.35 6.92 8.61
CA THR A 135 1.71 7.86 9.55
C THR A 135 1.10 7.12 10.74
N GLN A 136 0.40 6.00 10.47
CA GLN A 136 -0.23 5.19 11.50
C GLN A 136 0.78 4.56 12.47
N ARG A 137 2.04 4.36 12.06
CA ARG A 137 3.11 3.87 12.96
C ARG A 137 3.60 4.92 13.95
N MET A 138 3.35 6.21 13.70
CA MET A 138 3.77 7.35 14.50
C MET A 138 5.28 7.55 14.59
N GLU A 139 6.05 6.51 14.89
CA GLU A 139 7.50 6.55 15.00
C GLU A 139 8.15 5.68 13.93
N VAL A 140 9.04 6.30 13.17
CA VAL A 140 9.83 5.62 12.14
C VAL A 140 11.27 6.09 12.17
N VAL A 141 12.15 5.27 11.63
CA VAL A 141 13.54 5.63 11.37
C VAL A 141 13.70 5.70 9.87
N PHE A 142 14.36 6.75 9.36
CA PHE A 142 14.66 6.83 7.94
C PHE A 142 16.15 6.73 7.65
N GLN A 143 16.47 6.27 6.44
CA GLN A 143 17.82 6.20 5.90
C GLN A 143 17.77 6.55 4.40
N LEU A 144 18.81 7.23 3.92
CA LEU A 144 19.00 7.51 2.49
C LEU A 144 20.05 6.58 1.90
N ARG A 145 19.83 6.09 0.67
CA ARG A 145 20.85 5.41 -0.13
C ARG A 145 20.98 6.10 -1.48
N ASN A 146 22.21 6.46 -1.84
CA ASN A 146 22.55 7.05 -3.14
C ASN A 146 22.68 5.95 -4.22
N ASN A 147 21.72 5.05 -4.29
CA ASN A 147 21.61 4.02 -5.31
C ASN A 147 20.19 4.09 -5.88
N GLN A 148 20.06 4.16 -7.19
CA GLN A 148 18.77 4.06 -7.86
C GLN A 148 18.76 2.74 -8.63
N SER A 149 18.08 1.74 -8.08
CA SER A 149 18.00 0.41 -8.66
C SER A 149 17.04 0.30 -9.85
N LEU A 150 16.16 1.29 -10.05
CA LEU A 150 15.13 1.27 -11.09
C LEU A 150 15.64 1.86 -12.40
N SER A 151 15.62 1.03 -13.46
CA SER A 151 16.27 1.33 -14.76
C SER A 151 15.50 2.29 -15.66
N SER A 152 14.21 2.50 -15.45
CA SER A 152 13.37 3.41 -16.26
C SER A 152 12.50 4.27 -15.37
N GLN A 153 12.22 5.51 -15.75
CA GLN A 153 11.26 6.37 -15.04
C GLN A 153 9.89 6.29 -15.71
N LEU A 154 8.96 5.56 -15.08
CA LEU A 154 7.61 5.36 -15.61
C LEU A 154 6.76 6.62 -15.51
N VAL A 155 6.76 7.21 -14.32
CA VAL A 155 6.03 8.43 -13.96
C VAL A 155 6.82 9.21 -12.92
N PHE A 156 6.54 10.51 -12.82
CA PHE A 156 7.07 11.38 -11.77
C PHE A 156 5.93 11.87 -10.89
N ILE A 157 5.94 11.48 -9.62
CA ILE A 157 4.94 11.89 -8.64
C ILE A 157 5.52 13.02 -7.79
N ASP A 158 4.73 14.08 -7.63
CA ASP A 158 5.06 15.16 -6.71
C ASP A 158 4.82 14.71 -5.26
N PRO A 159 5.86 14.69 -4.40
CA PRO A 159 5.68 14.37 -2.98
C PRO A 159 4.60 15.21 -2.29
N ASP A 160 4.54 16.51 -2.58
CA ASP A 160 3.65 17.43 -1.86
C ASP A 160 2.18 17.03 -2.07
N GLN A 161 1.83 16.60 -3.29
CA GLN A 161 0.47 16.17 -3.62
C GLN A 161 0.07 14.91 -2.85
N VAL A 162 0.91 13.87 -2.88
CA VAL A 162 0.57 12.59 -2.24
C VAL A 162 0.58 12.66 -0.72
N ILE A 163 1.42 13.52 -0.14
CA ILE A 163 1.45 13.77 1.31
C ILE A 163 0.14 14.42 1.75
N VAL A 164 -0.36 15.43 1.03
CA VAL A 164 -1.63 16.08 1.36
C VAL A 164 -2.79 15.08 1.30
N GLU A 165 -2.87 14.26 0.25
CA GLU A 165 -3.94 13.27 0.08
C GLU A 165 -3.87 12.15 1.13
N ALA A 166 -2.67 11.65 1.44
CA ALA A 166 -2.48 10.67 2.51
C ALA A 166 -2.84 11.23 3.89
N TRP A 167 -2.45 12.48 4.16
CA TRP A 167 -2.78 13.17 5.41
C TRP A 167 -4.29 13.37 5.57
N GLN A 168 -4.99 13.83 4.53
CA GLN A 168 -6.45 13.96 4.55
C GLN A 168 -7.14 12.62 4.81
N SER A 169 -6.65 11.55 4.18
CA SER A 169 -7.17 10.18 4.38
C SER A 169 -7.00 9.73 5.83
N TRP A 170 -5.83 9.99 6.41
CA TRP A 170 -5.54 9.69 7.82
C TRP A 170 -6.40 10.52 8.78
N GLN A 171 -6.59 11.82 8.52
CA GLN A 171 -7.48 12.66 9.33
C GLN A 171 -8.93 12.18 9.29
N SER A 172 -9.44 11.80 8.11
CA SER A 172 -10.77 11.21 7.96
C SER A 172 -10.91 9.93 8.79
N TRP A 173 -9.89 9.06 8.75
CA TRP A 173 -9.82 7.82 9.53
C TRP A 173 -9.84 8.09 11.04
N GLN A 174 -9.04 9.04 11.52
CA GLN A 174 -9.03 9.43 12.93
C GLN A 174 -10.37 10.01 13.38
N ASN A 175 -10.94 10.93 12.58
CA ASN A 175 -12.23 11.56 12.88
C ASN A 175 -13.39 10.55 12.93
N ALA A 176 -13.27 9.44 12.20
CA ALA A 176 -14.18 8.31 12.26
C ALA A 176 -14.01 7.42 13.51
N LYS A 177 -13.12 7.79 14.44
CA LYS A 177 -12.75 7.02 15.65
C LYS A 177 -12.11 5.66 15.31
N LEU A 178 -11.29 5.61 14.26
CA LEU A 178 -10.64 4.40 13.78
C LEU A 178 -9.11 4.40 13.97
N ALA A 179 -8.55 5.36 14.70
CA ALA A 179 -7.10 5.52 14.83
C ALA A 179 -6.38 4.26 15.34
N ASP A 180 -7.05 3.45 16.17
CA ASP A 180 -6.58 2.17 16.73
C ASP A 180 -6.83 0.95 15.82
N ARG A 181 -7.47 1.14 14.66
CA ARG A 181 -7.79 0.09 13.68
C ARG A 181 -6.84 0.16 12.50
N PHE A 182 -6.33 -0.99 12.09
CA PHE A 182 -5.39 -1.08 10.97
C PHE A 182 -6.13 -1.52 9.70
N PRO A 183 -6.10 -0.75 8.60
CA PRO A 183 -6.79 -1.11 7.35
C PRO A 183 -6.35 -2.45 6.73
N ASN A 184 -5.16 -2.92 7.09
CA ASN A 184 -4.60 -4.21 6.65
C ASN A 184 -5.08 -5.40 7.50
N GLN A 185 -5.98 -5.20 8.47
CA GLN A 185 -6.62 -6.30 9.20
C GLN A 185 -7.85 -6.80 8.47
N CYS A 186 -8.21 -8.05 8.74
CA CYS A 186 -9.35 -8.73 8.14
C CYS A 186 -10.49 -8.88 9.16
N PRO A 187 -11.74 -8.52 8.81
CA PRO A 187 -12.88 -8.79 9.66
C PRO A 187 -13.27 -10.27 9.66
N ILE A 188 -13.58 -10.79 10.84
CA ILE A 188 -14.15 -12.12 11.05
C ILE A 188 -15.35 -12.05 12.00
N ILE A 189 -16.39 -12.83 11.72
CA ILE A 189 -17.55 -12.94 12.61
C ILE A 189 -17.22 -13.91 13.75
N ARG A 190 -17.38 -13.44 15.00
CA ARG A 190 -17.21 -14.26 16.21
C ARG A 190 -18.53 -14.84 16.72
N GLN A 191 -19.63 -14.12 16.50
CA GLN A 191 -20.95 -14.48 17.04
C GLN A 191 -22.02 -14.31 15.96
N TYR A 192 -22.21 -15.35 15.15
CA TYR A 192 -23.12 -15.34 14.00
C TYR A 192 -24.58 -15.04 14.40
N ASP A 193 -25.11 -15.77 15.39
CA ASP A 193 -26.51 -15.62 15.81
C ASP A 193 -26.82 -14.20 16.31
N LYS A 194 -25.96 -13.67 17.20
CA LYS A 194 -26.13 -12.31 17.73
C LYS A 194 -25.91 -11.22 16.67
N LEU A 195 -25.07 -11.47 15.67
CA LEU A 195 -24.89 -10.56 14.56
C LEU A 195 -26.16 -10.54 13.69
N GLN A 196 -26.78 -11.70 13.44
CA GLN A 196 -28.04 -11.81 12.70
C GLN A 196 -29.18 -11.05 13.38
N GLU A 197 -29.29 -11.13 14.71
CA GLU A 197 -30.29 -10.39 15.49
C GLU A 197 -30.12 -8.86 15.42
N LYS A 198 -28.88 -8.39 15.24
CA LYS A 198 -28.53 -6.95 15.25
C LYS A 198 -28.36 -6.34 13.87
N THR A 199 -28.58 -7.10 12.81
CA THR A 199 -28.40 -6.64 11.43
C THR A 199 -29.63 -6.95 10.59
N SER A 200 -29.83 -6.22 9.49
CA SER A 200 -30.84 -6.61 8.51
C SER A 200 -30.44 -7.94 7.85
N PRO A 201 -31.40 -8.77 7.38
CA PRO A 201 -31.08 -10.02 6.67
C PRO A 201 -30.09 -9.81 5.50
N LYS A 202 -30.23 -8.71 4.76
CA LYS A 202 -29.32 -8.35 3.65
C LYS A 202 -27.91 -8.03 4.16
N THR A 203 -27.80 -7.24 5.23
CA THR A 203 -26.52 -6.90 5.86
C THR A 203 -25.84 -8.17 6.39
N TYR A 204 -26.58 -9.03 7.11
CA TYR A 204 -26.07 -10.29 7.63
C TYR A 204 -25.50 -11.19 6.54
N GLN A 205 -26.23 -11.34 5.43
CA GLN A 205 -25.78 -12.15 4.28
C GLN A 205 -24.47 -11.60 3.68
N ILE A 206 -24.38 -10.28 3.48
CA ILE A 206 -23.16 -9.64 2.96
C ILE A 206 -21.99 -9.85 3.93
N MET A 207 -22.19 -9.57 5.22
CA MET A 207 -21.16 -9.74 6.24
C MET A 207 -20.72 -11.20 6.35
N SER A 208 -21.65 -12.16 6.38
CA SER A 208 -21.35 -13.59 6.47
C SER A 208 -20.55 -14.11 5.27
N LYS A 209 -20.80 -13.56 4.09
CA LYS A 209 -20.04 -13.89 2.88
C LYS A 209 -18.63 -13.29 2.89
N LEU A 210 -18.49 -12.06 3.36
CA LEU A 210 -17.27 -11.26 3.18
C LEU A 210 -16.32 -11.29 4.39
N PHE A 211 -16.84 -11.43 5.62
CA PHE A 211 -16.05 -11.38 6.87
C PHE A 211 -15.64 -12.79 7.27
N ASN A 212 -14.91 -13.42 6.35
CA ASN A 212 -14.53 -14.83 6.38
C ASN A 212 -13.03 -15.05 6.67
N GLY A 213 -12.32 -14.02 7.14
CA GLY A 213 -10.90 -14.12 7.47
C GLY A 213 -9.94 -14.04 6.26
N LYS A 214 -10.41 -13.75 5.04
CA LYS A 214 -9.57 -13.72 3.82
C LYS A 214 -9.16 -12.32 3.33
N ASN A 215 -10.11 -11.37 3.35
CA ASN A 215 -9.97 -10.05 2.73
C ASN A 215 -9.80 -8.96 3.80
N THR A 216 -8.76 -8.14 3.68
CA THR A 216 -8.53 -7.00 4.57
C THR A 216 -9.60 -5.93 4.40
N LEU A 217 -9.70 -4.97 5.33
CA LEU A 217 -10.61 -3.82 5.18
C LEU A 217 -10.37 -3.06 3.86
N ARG A 218 -9.11 -2.93 3.43
CA ARG A 218 -8.76 -2.37 2.11
C ARG A 218 -9.24 -3.22 0.95
N ASP A 219 -9.10 -4.54 1.03
CA ASP A 219 -9.59 -5.45 -0.02
C ASP A 219 -11.12 -5.37 -0.13
N LEU A 220 -11.80 -5.31 1.02
CA LEU A 220 -13.26 -5.19 1.09
C LEU A 220 -13.78 -3.85 0.55
N SER A 221 -13.08 -2.75 0.82
CA SER A 221 -13.39 -1.43 0.24
C SER A 221 -13.42 -1.48 -1.29
N LEU A 222 -12.45 -2.14 -1.91
CA LEU A 222 -12.42 -2.34 -3.36
C LEU A 222 -13.54 -3.28 -3.83
N GLN A 223 -13.71 -4.43 -3.17
CA GLN A 223 -14.69 -5.45 -3.58
C GLN A 223 -16.15 -4.96 -3.48
N ILE A 224 -16.46 -4.13 -2.48
CA ILE A 224 -17.80 -3.56 -2.25
C ILE A 224 -17.95 -2.22 -3.00
N ASN A 225 -16.87 -1.68 -3.56
CA ASN A 225 -16.80 -0.35 -4.16
C ASN A 225 -17.34 0.75 -3.22
N GLN A 226 -16.87 0.71 -1.98
CA GLN A 226 -17.25 1.67 -0.93
C GLN A 226 -16.01 2.26 -0.28
N ASP A 227 -16.11 3.50 0.18
CA ASP A 227 -15.03 4.17 0.91
C ASP A 227 -14.58 3.35 2.13
N LEU A 228 -13.25 3.23 2.27
CA LEU A 228 -12.59 2.46 3.32
C LEU A 228 -12.97 2.95 4.73
N THR A 229 -13.06 4.26 4.93
CA THR A 229 -13.43 4.85 6.22
C THR A 229 -14.89 4.56 6.54
N GLN A 230 -15.78 4.75 5.57
CA GLN A 230 -17.21 4.53 5.72
C GLN A 230 -17.52 3.07 6.06
N ILE A 231 -16.96 2.12 5.31
CA ILE A 231 -17.22 0.70 5.55
C ILE A 231 -16.69 0.28 6.92
N THR A 232 -15.47 0.69 7.30
CA THR A 232 -14.89 0.33 8.59
C THR A 232 -15.66 0.95 9.75
N ARG A 233 -16.06 2.22 9.62
CA ARG A 233 -16.90 2.90 10.62
C ARG A 233 -18.25 2.21 10.79
N SER A 234 -18.83 1.68 9.72
CA SER A 234 -20.10 0.94 9.79
C SER A 234 -19.98 -0.38 10.58
N MET A 235 -18.76 -0.94 10.66
CA MET A 235 -18.49 -2.15 11.44
C MET A 235 -18.25 -1.86 12.93
N LEU A 236 -17.96 -0.61 13.30
CA LEU A 236 -17.50 -0.24 14.63
C LEU A 236 -18.43 -0.70 15.78
N PRO A 237 -19.77 -0.57 15.68
CA PRO A 237 -20.67 -1.05 16.74
C PRO A 237 -20.56 -2.57 16.97
N TYR A 238 -20.39 -3.35 15.90
CA TYR A 238 -20.27 -4.81 16.00
C TYR A 238 -18.89 -5.23 16.51
N ILE A 239 -17.85 -4.45 16.20
CA ILE A 239 -16.50 -4.63 16.76
C ILE A 239 -16.51 -4.35 18.26
N GLN A 240 -17.14 -3.26 18.70
CA GLN A 240 -17.26 -2.91 20.12
C GLN A 240 -18.05 -3.94 20.93
N LEU A 241 -19.06 -4.57 20.32
CA LEU A 241 -19.84 -5.64 20.92
C LEU A 241 -19.14 -7.02 20.87
N GLY A 242 -17.95 -7.12 20.26
CA GLY A 242 -17.23 -8.40 20.09
C GLY A 242 -17.94 -9.39 19.17
N LEU A 243 -18.82 -8.91 18.27
CA LEU A 243 -19.51 -9.72 17.27
C LEU A 243 -18.65 -9.90 16.02
N ILE A 244 -17.87 -8.87 15.69
CA ILE A 244 -16.86 -8.86 14.65
C ILE A 244 -15.52 -8.59 15.31
N ASP A 245 -14.48 -9.27 14.84
CA ASP A 245 -13.11 -9.03 15.27
C ASP A 245 -12.24 -8.68 14.06
N LEU A 246 -11.14 -7.97 14.28
CA LEU A 246 -10.16 -7.59 13.25
C LEU A 246 -8.87 -8.35 13.50
N MET A 247 -8.60 -9.35 12.65
CA MET A 247 -7.43 -10.20 12.79
C MET A 247 -6.33 -9.89 11.78
N ASP A 248 -5.10 -10.20 12.16
CA ASP A 248 -3.97 -10.17 11.26
C ASP A 248 -4.05 -11.34 10.28
N VAL A 249 -3.83 -11.05 9.00
CA VAL A 249 -3.72 -12.04 7.92
C VAL A 249 -2.38 -11.87 7.19
N PRO A 250 -1.84 -12.93 6.55
CA PRO A 250 -0.67 -12.81 5.71
C PRO A 250 -0.96 -12.04 4.42
N ASP A 251 0.10 -11.59 3.75
CA ASP A 251 0.00 -11.14 2.36
C ASP A 251 -0.42 -12.30 1.44
N ILE A 252 -0.87 -11.98 0.24
CA ILE A 252 -1.09 -13.01 -0.79
C ILE A 252 0.23 -13.36 -1.49
N PRO A 253 0.37 -14.56 -2.06
CA PRO A 253 1.52 -14.92 -2.87
C PRO A 253 1.73 -13.95 -4.03
N CYS A 254 2.97 -13.72 -4.42
CA CYS A 254 3.29 -12.98 -5.64
C CYS A 254 2.52 -13.61 -6.82
N PRO A 255 1.82 -12.79 -7.64
CA PRO A 255 1.02 -13.31 -8.75
C PRO A 255 1.89 -13.84 -9.90
N ILE A 256 3.22 -13.62 -9.83
CA ILE A 256 4.20 -14.08 -10.78
C ILE A 256 4.91 -15.33 -10.23
N ASN A 257 4.96 -16.39 -11.04
CA ASN A 257 5.68 -17.62 -10.70
C ASN A 257 7.12 -17.55 -11.25
N PHE A 258 8.09 -17.28 -10.38
CA PHE A 258 9.50 -17.39 -10.76
C PHE A 258 9.88 -18.86 -10.86
N ALA A 259 10.47 -19.29 -11.98
CA ALA A 259 11.01 -20.63 -12.08
C ALA A 259 12.08 -20.85 -10.99
N LYS A 260 12.03 -22.02 -10.33
CA LYS A 260 12.98 -22.39 -9.27
C LYS A 260 14.40 -22.47 -9.81
#